data_AF-A0A1F4BK92-F1
#
_entry.id   AF-A0A1F4BK92-F1
#
_cell.length_a   1.000
_cell.length_b   1.000
_cell.length_c   1.000
_cell.angle_alpha   90.00
_cell.angle_beta   90.00
_cell.angle_gamma   90.00
#
_symmetry.space_group_name_H-M   'P 1'
#
loop_
_entity.id
_entity.type
_entity.pdbx_description
1 polymer ?
#
loop_
_entity_poly.entity_id
_entity_poly.type
_entity_poly.pdbx_seq_one_letter_code
_entity_poly.pdbx_strand_id
1 'polypeptide(L)'
;MKKVLFVLLISFLPQAHAEVASMNVVPTAWRLENYPGDGVAVYFTSSPCPSGQLSFPSTATVADKNRFWALVTVAKLTQRAIFVYYFYDQAAFTCQIVSFGMDG
;
A
#
# COMPACT_ATOMS: atom_id res chain seq x y z
N MET A 1 -36.05 8.00 47.26
CA MET A 1 -36.06 7.14 46.05
C MET A 1 -35.28 7.86 44.94
N LYS A 2 -33.97 7.62 44.84
CA LYS A 2 -33.07 8.38 43.95
C LYS A 2 -32.79 7.53 42.71
N LYS A 3 -33.30 7.99 41.57
CA LYS A 3 -33.21 7.34 40.25
C LYS A 3 -31.75 7.33 39.80
N VAL A 4 -31.17 6.16 39.58
CA VAL A 4 -29.86 6.01 38.93
C VAL A 4 -30.14 5.63 37.49
N LEU A 5 -30.10 6.64 36.61
CA LEU A 5 -30.19 6.45 35.17
C LEU A 5 -28.78 6.08 34.68
N PHE A 6 -28.55 4.78 34.46
CA PHE A 6 -27.32 4.28 33.84
C PHE A 6 -27.38 4.57 32.33
N VAL A 7 -26.81 5.70 31.90
CA VAL A 7 -26.67 6.02 30.48
C VAL A 7 -25.52 5.19 29.92
N LEU A 8 -25.85 4.20 29.08
CA LEU A 8 -24.89 3.41 28.32
C LEU A 8 -24.33 4.30 27.18
N LEU A 9 -23.20 4.94 27.44
CA LEU A 9 -22.42 5.67 26.44
C LEU A 9 -21.61 4.64 25.63
N ILE A 10 -22.28 3.90 24.73
CA ILE A 10 -21.59 3.04 23.75
C ILE A 10 -20.85 3.98 22.81
N SER A 11 -19.54 3.98 22.98
CA SER A 11 -18.58 4.77 22.23
C SER A 11 -18.68 4.40 20.75
N PHE A 12 -19.02 5.37 19.90
CA PHE A 12 -18.80 5.27 18.45
C PHE A 12 -17.30 5.27 18.18
N LEU A 13 -16.66 4.11 18.33
CA LEU A 13 -15.29 3.91 17.88
C LEU A 13 -15.33 3.84 16.34
N PRO A 14 -14.57 4.68 15.63
CA PRO A 14 -14.45 4.54 14.19
C PRO A 14 -13.84 3.17 13.87
N GLN A 15 -14.54 2.37 13.07
CA GLN A 15 -13.98 1.12 12.55
C GLN A 15 -12.87 1.48 11.56
N ALA A 16 -11.63 1.11 11.88
CA ALA A 16 -10.53 1.17 10.92
C ALA A 16 -10.73 0.02 9.92
N HIS A 17 -11.09 0.35 8.68
CA HIS A 17 -11.15 -0.61 7.58
C HIS A 17 -9.86 -0.51 6.77
N ALA A 18 -9.12 -1.61 6.67
CA ALA A 18 -8.07 -1.75 5.66
C ALA A 18 -8.74 -2.12 4.34
N GLU A 19 -8.78 -1.19 3.39
CA GLU A 19 -9.34 -1.41 2.06
C GLU A 19 -8.24 -1.96 1.14
N VAL A 20 -8.56 -3.01 0.37
CA VAL A 20 -7.70 -3.45 -0.73
C VAL A 20 -7.98 -2.54 -1.92
N ALA A 21 -7.04 -1.67 -2.22
CA ALA A 21 -7.04 -0.87 -3.43
C ALA A 21 -6.21 -1.57 -4.52
N SER A 22 -6.51 -1.24 -5.78
CA SER A 22 -5.75 -1.68 -6.93
C SER A 22 -5.37 -0.51 -7.81
N MET A 23 -4.26 -0.67 -8.53
CA MET A 23 -3.89 0.23 -9.61
C MET A 23 -3.38 -0.56 -10.79
N ASN A 24 -3.75 -0.11 -11.99
CA ASN A 24 -3.23 -0.60 -13.26
C ASN A 24 -2.59 0.57 -13.98
N VAL A 25 -1.27 0.53 -14.17
CA VAL A 25 -0.51 1.68 -14.65
C VAL A 25 0.76 1.28 -15.38
N VAL A 26 1.17 2.09 -16.35
CA VAL A 26 2.54 2.06 -16.89
C VAL A 26 3.43 2.86 -15.93
N PRO A 27 4.37 2.24 -15.19
CA PRO A 27 5.04 2.87 -14.06
C PRO A 27 6.19 3.81 -14.47
N THR A 28 6.04 4.54 -15.57
CA THR A 28 7.09 5.39 -16.18
C THR A 28 7.63 6.43 -15.19
N ALA A 29 6.74 7.08 -14.43
CA ALA A 29 7.09 8.15 -13.51
C ALA A 29 7.38 7.68 -12.07
N TRP A 30 7.35 6.37 -11.81
CA TRP A 30 7.58 5.86 -10.45
C TRP A 30 9.04 6.03 -10.05
N ARG A 31 9.31 6.37 -8.79
CA ARG A 31 10.66 6.34 -8.22
C ARG A 31 10.81 5.11 -7.34
N LEU A 32 11.82 4.29 -7.62
CA LEU A 32 12.18 3.11 -6.81
C LEU A 32 13.34 3.50 -5.90
N GLU A 33 13.20 3.26 -4.60
CA GLU A 33 14.25 3.53 -3.61
C GLU A 33 14.58 2.26 -2.83
N ASN A 34 15.88 2.01 -2.70
CA ASN A 34 16.45 0.95 -1.88
C ASN A 34 16.94 1.57 -0.56
N TYR A 35 16.49 1.01 0.55
CA TYR A 35 16.81 1.43 1.91
C TYR A 35 17.56 0.31 2.65
N PRO A 36 18.36 0.64 3.69
CA PRO A 36 19.02 -0.37 4.51
C PRO A 36 18.05 -1.40 5.08
N GLY A 37 18.53 -2.64 5.28
CA GLY A 37 17.70 -3.75 5.80
C GLY A 37 16.72 -4.31 4.77
N ASP A 38 17.13 -4.35 3.50
CA ASP A 38 16.32 -4.80 2.36
C ASP A 38 15.01 -4.00 2.21
N GLY A 39 15.01 -2.73 2.61
CA GLY A 39 13.83 -1.87 2.47
C GLY A 39 13.64 -1.47 1.00
N VAL A 40 12.45 -1.69 0.44
CA VAL A 40 12.09 -1.18 -0.88
C VAL A 40 10.85 -0.32 -0.75
N ALA A 41 10.94 0.91 -1.24
CA ALA A 41 9.82 1.83 -1.33
C ALA A 41 9.65 2.33 -2.77
N VAL A 42 8.40 2.59 -3.13
CA VAL A 42 8.02 3.17 -4.41
C VAL A 42 7.34 4.50 -4.14
N TYR A 43 7.69 5.52 -4.89
CA TYR A 43 7.00 6.80 -4.86
C TYR A 43 6.36 7.10 -6.21
N PHE A 44 5.11 7.55 -6.19
CA PHE A 44 4.35 7.95 -7.38
C PHE A 44 3.35 9.05 -7.05
N THR A 45 2.98 9.84 -8.06
CA THR A 45 2.03 10.95 -7.92
C THR A 45 0.59 10.48 -8.07
N SER A 46 -0.37 11.31 -7.64
CA SER A 46 -1.81 11.03 -7.74
C SER A 46 -2.23 9.76 -7.01
N SER A 47 -1.71 9.58 -5.79
CA SER A 47 -1.94 8.41 -4.95
C SER A 47 -2.78 8.76 -3.72
N PRO A 48 -3.69 7.88 -3.28
CA PRO A 48 -4.27 7.97 -1.93
C PRO A 48 -3.25 7.61 -0.84
N CYS A 49 -2.10 7.03 -1.23
CA CYS A 49 -1.05 6.68 -0.30
C CYS A 49 -0.32 7.92 0.23
N PRO A 50 -0.03 7.98 1.53
CA PRO A 50 0.71 9.08 2.13
C PRO A 50 2.06 9.28 1.46
N SER A 51 2.34 10.52 1.06
CA SER A 51 3.52 10.91 0.26
C SER A 51 3.68 10.14 -1.06
N GLY A 52 2.61 9.51 -1.56
CA GLY A 52 2.68 8.67 -2.75
C GLY A 52 3.48 7.39 -2.58
N GLN A 53 3.66 6.92 -1.33
CA GLN A 53 4.55 5.82 -1.03
C GLN A 53 3.82 4.47 -1.00
N LEU A 54 4.31 3.50 -1.77
CA LEU A 54 4.04 2.07 -1.58
C LEU A 54 5.24 1.40 -0.93
N SER A 55 4.97 0.55 0.04
CA SER A 55 5.98 -0.21 0.77
C SER A 55 5.59 -1.67 0.84
N PHE A 56 6.55 -2.53 1.17
CA PHE A 56 6.27 -3.92 1.46
C PHE A 56 5.87 -4.12 2.92
N PRO A 57 4.93 -5.04 3.22
CA PRO A 57 4.71 -5.46 4.60
C PRO A 57 5.98 -6.10 5.17
N SER A 58 6.12 -6.11 6.50
CA SER A 58 7.27 -6.70 7.19
C SER A 58 7.45 -8.20 6.91
N THR A 59 6.40 -8.87 6.43
CA THR A 59 6.40 -10.29 6.06
C THR A 59 6.93 -10.57 4.65
N ALA A 60 7.14 -9.54 3.82
CA ALA A 60 7.63 -9.72 2.46
C ALA A 60 9.09 -10.18 2.43
N THR A 61 9.37 -11.19 1.61
CA THR A 61 10.72 -11.73 1.49
C THR A 61 11.59 -10.85 0.58
N VAL A 62 12.91 -11.01 0.68
CA VAL A 62 13.86 -10.37 -0.27
C VAL A 62 13.55 -10.78 -1.71
N ALA A 63 13.12 -12.03 -1.93
CA ALA A 63 12.74 -12.51 -3.25
C ALA A 63 11.53 -11.76 -3.81
N ASP A 64 10.53 -11.44 -2.99
CA ASP A 64 9.35 -10.68 -3.42
C ASP A 64 9.72 -9.26 -3.83
N LYS A 65 10.56 -8.61 -3.02
CA LYS A 65 11.07 -7.26 -3.29
C LYS A 65 11.89 -7.22 -4.59
N ASN A 66 12.75 -8.21 -4.80
CA ASN A 66 13.55 -8.33 -6.03
C ASN A 66 12.68 -8.58 -7.28
N ARG A 67 11.67 -9.45 -7.17
CA ARG A 67 10.72 -9.70 -8.27
C ARG A 67 9.96 -8.44 -8.65
N PHE A 68 9.51 -7.68 -7.65
CA PHE A 68 8.82 -6.42 -7.88
C PHE A 68 9.73 -5.36 -8.51
N TRP A 69 10.96 -5.22 -7.99
CA TRP A 69 11.94 -4.29 -8.57
C TRP A 69 12.21 -4.61 -10.05
N ALA A 70 12.40 -5.89 -10.38
CA ALA A 70 12.57 -6.35 -11.75
C ALA A 70 11.33 -6.07 -12.60
N LEU A 71 10.13 -6.38 -12.10
CA LEU A 71 8.86 -6.10 -12.79
C LEU A 71 8.73 -4.61 -13.14
N VAL A 72 8.88 -3.71 -12.16
CA VAL A 72 8.74 -2.26 -12.39
C VAL A 72 9.79 -1.77 -13.38
N THR A 73 11.03 -2.27 -13.28
CA THR A 73 12.11 -1.92 -14.22
C THR A 73 11.78 -2.35 -15.65
N VAL A 74 11.34 -3.60 -15.84
CA VAL A 74 10.95 -4.12 -17.17
C VAL A 74 9.73 -3.37 -17.70
N ALA A 75 8.71 -3.12 -16.88
CA ALA A 75 7.51 -2.39 -17.27
C ALA A 75 7.82 -0.97 -17.74
N LYS A 76 8.74 -0.26 -17.06
CA LYS A 76 9.25 1.04 -17.52
C LYS A 76 9.91 0.98 -18.89
N LEU A 77 10.82 0.01 -19.08
CA LEU A 77 11.58 -0.13 -20.33
C LEU A 77 10.69 -0.50 -21.51
N THR A 78 9.69 -1.34 -21.26
CA THR A 78 8.78 -1.88 -22.29
C THR A 78 7.50 -1.06 -22.46
N GLN A 79 7.31 -0.04 -21.63
CA GLN A 79 6.08 0.76 -21.56
C GLN A 79 4.82 -0.10 -21.41
N ARG A 80 4.92 -1.19 -20.64
CA ARG A 80 3.80 -2.09 -20.36
C ARG A 80 3.18 -1.79 -19.00
N ALA A 81 1.88 -2.01 -18.91
CA ALA A 81 1.13 -1.80 -17.70
C ALA A 81 1.42 -2.95 -16.70
N ILE A 82 1.37 -2.60 -15.42
CA ILE A 82 1.41 -3.56 -14.32
C ILE A 82 0.19 -3.33 -13.46
N PHE A 83 -0.26 -4.40 -12.80
CA PHE A 83 -1.20 -4.28 -11.70
C PHE A 83 -0.45 -4.30 -10.37
N VAL A 84 -0.92 -3.52 -9.40
CA VAL A 84 -0.51 -3.60 -8.00
C VAL A 84 -1.75 -3.53 -7.13
N TYR A 85 -1.94 -4.56 -6.29
CA TYR A 85 -2.89 -4.58 -5.20
C TYR A 85 -2.17 -4.17 -3.92
N TYR A 86 -2.77 -3.28 -3.13
CA TYR A 86 -2.22 -2.83 -1.87
C TYR A 86 -3.32 -2.58 -0.85
N PHE A 87 -2.99 -2.80 0.42
CA PHE A 87 -3.84 -2.33 1.52
C PHE A 87 -3.57 -0.85 1.75
N TYR A 88 -4.62 -0.05 1.83
CA TYR A 88 -4.56 1.29 2.39
C TYR A 88 -5.07 1.26 3.83
N ASP A 89 -4.15 1.45 4.79
CA ASP A 89 -4.50 1.60 6.19
C ASP A 89 -4.66 3.09 6.51
N GLN A 90 -5.91 3.51 6.69
CA GLN A 90 -6.25 4.90 7.02
C GLN A 90 -5.78 5.30 8.43
N ALA A 91 -5.70 4.36 9.37
CA ALA A 91 -5.31 4.66 10.75
C ALA A 91 -3.79 4.84 10.86
N ALA A 92 -3.03 3.97 10.19
CA ALA A 92 -1.57 4.03 10.17
C ALA A 92 -1.02 4.97 9.08
N PHE A 93 -1.86 5.44 8.16
CA PHE A 93 -1.44 6.21 6.99
C PHE A 93 -0.34 5.46 6.21
N THR A 94 -0.58 4.18 5.90
CA THR A 94 0.36 3.37 5.14
C THR A 94 -0.30 2.69 3.94
N CYS A 95 0.51 2.47 2.90
CA CYS A 95 0.14 1.59 1.79
C CYS A 95 1.12 0.43 1.69
N GLN A 96 0.58 -0.77 1.80
CA GLN A 96 1.37 -2.01 1.80
C GLN A 96 1.00 -2.89 0.63
N ILE A 97 1.99 -3.25 -0.19
CA ILE A 97 1.83 -4.11 -1.36
C ILE A 97 1.37 -5.51 -0.92
N VAL A 98 0.33 -6.00 -1.58
CA VAL A 98 -0.25 -7.35 -1.37
C VAL A 98 0.11 -8.27 -2.53
N SER A 99 -0.07 -7.79 -3.75
CA SER A 99 0.13 -8.57 -4.97
C SER A 99 0.46 -7.65 -6.14
N PHE A 100 1.22 -8.16 -7.10
CA PHE A 100 1.66 -7.41 -8.26
C PHE A 100 1.90 -8.33 -9.44
N GLY A 101 1.84 -7.79 -10.65
CA GLY A 101 2.14 -8.54 -11.86
C GLY A 101 2.09 -7.67 -13.11
N MET A 102 2.50 -8.25 -14.23
CA MET A 102 2.36 -7.61 -15.53
C MET A 102 0.94 -7.79 -16.03
N ASP A 103 0.35 -6.72 -16.53
CA ASP A 103 -0.96 -6.79 -17.20
C ASP A 103 -0.71 -6.91 -18.71
N GLY A 104 -1.32 -7.92 -19.33
CA GLY A 104 -1.02 -8.39 -20.69
C GLY A 104 -1.61 -7.54 -21.80
#